data_AF-A0A392N2D8-F1
#
_entry.id   AF-A0A392N2D8-F1
#
_cell.length_a   1.000
_cell.length_b   1.000
_cell.length_c   1.000
_cell.angle_alpha   90.00
_cell.angle_beta   90.00
_cell.angle_gamma   90.00
#
_symmetry.space_group_name_H-M   'P 1'
#
loop_
_entity.id
_entity.type
_entity.pdbx_description
1 polymer ?
#
loop_
_entity_poly.entity_id
_entity_poly.type
_entity_poly.pdbx_seq_one_letter_code
_entity_poly.pdbx_strand_id
1 'polypeptide(L)'
;MGGRSLARKALRLGYYWPTIQEDSKEHPFAWWGMDILEPFTIGLTQNKYLIVGVDYFTKWVEAEPLANISAFNVLCFFKRDILCRFGIPLAAVTDNGTQFMDNKF
;
A
#
# COMPACT_ATOMS: atom_id res chain seq x y z
N MET A 1 7.29 -14.12 4.00
CA MET A 1 7.28 -14.75 2.65
C MET A 1 7.74 -13.71 1.65
N GLY A 2 8.93 -13.85 1.05
CA GLY A 2 9.50 -12.80 0.19
C GLY A 2 8.94 -12.77 -1.25
N GLY A 3 9.11 -11.65 -1.94
CA GLY A 3 8.57 -11.34 -3.27
C GLY A 3 8.68 -12.43 -4.35
N ARG A 4 9.77 -13.20 -4.32
CA ARG A 4 10.01 -14.34 -5.24
C ARG A 4 8.91 -15.41 -5.18
N SER A 5 8.33 -15.65 -4.00
CA SER A 5 7.25 -16.63 -3.82
C SER A 5 5.93 -16.16 -4.43
N LEU A 6 5.66 -14.85 -4.37
CA LEU A 6 4.43 -14.25 -4.92
C LEU A 6 4.50 -14.09 -6.43
N ALA A 7 5.63 -13.65 -6.97
CA ALA A 7 5.91 -13.66 -8.41
C ALA A 7 5.65 -15.05 -9.05
N ARG A 8 6.19 -16.11 -8.45
CA ARG A 8 5.99 -17.49 -8.92
C ARG A 8 4.54 -17.97 -8.75
N LYS A 9 3.77 -17.42 -7.79
CA LYS A 9 2.35 -17.75 -7.61
C LYS A 9 1.47 -17.01 -8.63
N ALA A 10 1.76 -15.74 -8.91
CA ALA A 10 1.06 -14.94 -9.92
C ALA A 10 1.22 -15.54 -11.33
N LEU A 11 2.45 -15.90 -11.71
CA LEU A 11 2.72 -16.59 -12.98
C LEU A 11 1.98 -17.93 -13.10
N ARG A 12 1.88 -18.70 -12.01
CA ARG A 12 1.12 -19.97 -11.97
C ARG A 12 -0.39 -19.79 -12.11
N LEU A 13 -0.93 -18.63 -11.70
CA LEU A 13 -2.36 -18.32 -11.80
C LEU A 13 -2.73 -17.68 -13.15
N GLY A 14 -1.78 -17.56 -14.09
CA GLY A 14 -2.02 -17.02 -15.42
C GLY A 14 -1.97 -15.48 -15.51
N TYR A 15 -1.53 -14.79 -14.46
CA TYR A 15 -1.27 -13.35 -14.55
C TYR A 15 -0.04 -13.09 -15.43
N TYR A 16 -0.22 -12.31 -16.49
CA TYR A 16 0.85 -11.96 -17.41
C TYR A 16 1.68 -10.80 -16.87
N TRP A 17 2.79 -11.13 -16.19
CA TRP A 17 3.85 -10.19 -15.82
C TRP A 17 5.21 -10.90 -15.87
N PRO A 18 5.76 -11.12 -17.07
CA PRO A 18 6.92 -11.99 -17.28
C PRO A 18 8.20 -11.51 -16.57
N THR A 19 8.36 -10.19 -16.37
CA THR A 19 9.54 -9.57 -15.73
C THR A 19 9.41 -9.40 -14.22
N ILE A 20 8.29 -9.80 -13.59
CA ILE A 20 8.00 -9.47 -12.18
C ILE A 20 9.09 -9.92 -11.19
N GLN A 21 9.84 -10.99 -11.50
CA GLN A 21 10.95 -11.43 -10.66
C GLN A 21 12.20 -10.56 -10.77
N GLU A 22 12.46 -10.02 -11.95
CA GLU A 22 13.59 -9.13 -12.22
C GLU A 22 13.28 -7.74 -11.68
N ASP A 23 12.10 -7.19 -12.02
CA ASP A 23 11.55 -5.95 -11.49
C ASP A 23 11.57 -5.95 -9.94
N SER A 24 11.20 -7.08 -9.31
CA SER A 24 11.21 -7.20 -7.84
C SER A 24 12.59 -7.11 -7.18
N LYS A 25 13.66 -7.39 -7.93
CA LYS A 25 15.03 -7.32 -7.42
C LYS A 25 15.66 -5.96 -7.69
N GLU A 26 15.35 -5.36 -8.82
CA GLU A 26 15.94 -4.09 -9.25
C GLU A 26 15.28 -2.88 -8.59
N HIS A 27 14.00 -2.99 -8.24
CA HIS A 27 13.19 -1.85 -7.78
C HIS A 27 12.42 -2.15 -6.49
N PRO A 28 13.10 -2.44 -5.36
CA PRO A 28 12.41 -2.56 -4.07
C PRO A 28 11.72 -1.23 -3.72
N PHE A 29 10.51 -1.29 -3.14
CA PHE A 29 9.72 -0.12 -2.71
C PHE A 29 9.24 0.80 -3.83
N ALA A 30 9.36 0.40 -5.10
CA ALA A 30 8.96 1.24 -6.21
C ALA A 30 7.44 1.27 -6.43
N TRP A 31 6.71 0.25 -6.01
CA TRP A 31 5.28 0.09 -6.32
C TRP A 31 4.52 -0.20 -5.03
N TRP A 32 3.65 0.70 -4.62
CA TRP A 32 2.86 0.55 -3.40
C TRP A 32 1.40 0.32 -3.72
N GLY A 33 0.78 -0.64 -3.06
CA GLY A 33 -0.66 -0.78 -2.98
C GLY A 33 -1.13 -0.21 -1.65
N MET A 34 -2.10 0.68 -1.67
CA MET A 34 -2.69 1.27 -0.47
C MET A 34 -4.17 0.93 -0.37
N ASP A 35 -4.62 0.63 0.84
CA ASP A 35 -5.99 0.25 1.14
C ASP A 35 -6.40 0.75 2.53
N ILE A 36 -7.71 0.91 2.75
CA ILE A 36 -8.27 1.23 4.06
C ILE A 36 -9.25 0.12 4.43
N LEU A 37 -8.94 -0.56 5.52
CA LEU A 37 -9.82 -1.61 6.01
C LEU A 37 -11.05 -1.01 6.69
N GLU A 38 -12.19 -1.64 6.37
CA GLU A 38 -13.53 -1.37 6.87
C GLU A 38 -13.60 -1.32 8.41
N PRO A 39 -14.62 -0.64 8.97
CA PRO A 39 -14.58 -0.22 10.36
C PRO A 39 -14.52 -1.40 11.34
N PHE A 40 -13.45 -1.45 12.12
CA PHE A 40 -13.27 -2.36 13.24
C PHE A 40 -14.17 -1.95 14.42
N THR A 41 -14.45 -2.91 15.31
CA THR A 41 -15.15 -2.64 16.57
C THR A 41 -14.42 -1.54 17.36
N ILE A 42 -15.16 -0.49 17.68
CA ILE A 42 -14.65 0.73 18.28
C ILE A 42 -14.12 0.44 19.69
N GLY A 43 -12.81 0.57 19.88
CA GLY A 43 -12.15 0.53 21.19
C GLY A 43 -12.10 1.90 21.88
N LEU A 44 -11.39 1.99 23.00
CA LEU A 44 -11.24 3.20 23.82
C LEU A 44 -10.72 4.43 23.03
N THR A 45 -9.96 4.23 21.97
CA THR A 45 -9.30 5.29 21.19
C THR A 45 -10.13 5.83 20.03
N GLN A 46 -11.36 5.36 19.82
CA GLN A 46 -12.25 5.74 18.70
C GLN A 46 -11.65 5.53 17.29
N ASN A 47 -10.49 4.88 17.16
CA ASN A 47 -9.91 4.50 15.88
C ASN A 47 -10.70 3.34 15.28
N LYS A 48 -11.39 3.61 14.17
CA LYS A 48 -12.29 2.64 13.54
C LYS A 48 -11.68 2.03 12.30
N TYR A 49 -10.74 2.71 11.66
CA TYR A 49 -10.18 2.29 10.37
C TYR A 49 -8.71 1.93 10.51
N LEU A 50 -8.19 1.15 9.58
CA LEU A 50 -6.76 0.88 9.44
C LEU A 50 -6.34 1.20 8.02
N ILE A 51 -5.47 2.20 7.85
CA ILE A 51 -4.81 2.40 6.55
C ILE A 51 -3.60 1.48 6.46
N VAL A 52 -3.44 0.84 5.31
CA VAL A 52 -2.35 -0.09 5.05
C VAL A 52 -1.70 0.26 3.71
N GLY A 53 -0.38 0.33 3.69
CA GLY A 53 0.45 0.41 2.50
C GLY A 53 1.31 -0.83 2.38
N VAL A 54 1.26 -1.51 1.23
CA VAL A 54 2.03 -2.72 0.96
C VAL A 54 2.89 -2.51 -0.28
N ASP A 55 4.20 -2.66 -0.14
CA ASP A 55 5.08 -2.71 -1.31
C ASP A 55 4.85 -3.99 -2.09
N TYR A 56 4.60 -3.86 -3.40
CA TYR A 56 4.26 -4.96 -4.28
C TYR A 56 5.37 -6.00 -4.37
N PHE A 57 6.64 -5.60 -4.28
CA PHE A 57 7.78 -6.48 -4.52
C PHE A 57 8.32 -7.13 -3.24
N THR A 58 8.73 -6.33 -2.26
CA THR A 58 9.28 -6.80 -0.99
C THR A 58 8.21 -7.42 -0.10
N LYS A 59 6.93 -7.07 -0.33
CA LYS A 59 5.80 -7.38 0.56
C LYS A 59 5.96 -6.75 1.94
N TRP A 60 6.72 -5.67 2.02
CA TRP A 60 6.80 -4.82 3.21
C TRP A 60 5.45 -4.15 3.46
N VAL A 61 5.07 -4.03 4.74
CA VAL A 61 3.77 -3.48 5.16
C VAL A 61 3.99 -2.31 6.11
N GLU A 62 3.36 -1.18 5.82
CA GLU A 62 3.16 -0.06 6.73
C GLU A 62 1.67 0.03 7.06
N ALA A 63 1.32 0.26 8.33
CA ALA A 63 -0.09 0.35 8.74
C ALA A 63 -0.28 1.33 9.90
N GLU A 64 -1.37 2.11 9.86
CA GLU A 64 -1.71 3.09 10.89
C GLU A 64 -3.21 3.06 11.21
N PRO A 65 -3.61 3.08 12.49
CA PRO A 65 -5.02 3.20 12.86
C PRO A 65 -5.52 4.65 12.65
N LEU A 66 -6.69 4.80 12.04
CA LEU A 66 -7.33 6.09 11.76
C LEU A 66 -8.67 6.24 12.50
N ALA A 67 -8.86 7.40 13.13
CA ALA A 67 -10.14 7.82 13.71
C ALA A 67 -11.19 8.16 12.64
N ASN A 68 -10.75 8.81 11.56
CA ASN A 68 -11.58 9.15 10.41
C ASN A 68 -10.82 8.93 9.09
N ILE A 69 -11.57 8.60 8.04
CA ILE A 69 -11.04 8.53 6.68
C ILE A 69 -11.10 9.94 6.09
N SER A 70 -9.94 10.52 5.80
CA SER A 70 -9.83 11.79 5.11
C SER A 70 -8.59 11.80 4.22
N ALA A 71 -8.65 12.48 3.06
CA ALA A 71 -7.51 12.59 2.15
C ALA A 71 -6.25 13.16 2.85
N PHE A 72 -6.43 14.05 3.83
CA PHE A 72 -5.35 14.59 4.64
C PHE A 72 -4.61 13.50 5.43
N ASN A 73 -5.33 12.63 6.15
CA ASN A 73 -4.72 11.54 6.91
C ASN A 73 -4.01 10.54 6.00
N VAL A 74 -4.62 10.21 4.85
CA VAL A 74 -4.01 9.33 3.86
C VAL A 74 -2.70 9.93 3.33
N LEU A 75 -2.69 11.22 3.00
CA LEU A 75 -1.48 11.91 2.53
C LEU A 75 -0.40 11.99 3.61
N CYS A 76 -0.78 12.23 4.87
CA CYS A 76 0.13 12.23 6.01
C CYS A 76 0.79 10.86 6.19
N PHE A 77 0.01 9.79 6.18
CA PHE A 77 0.51 8.41 6.21
C PHE A 77 1.47 8.15 5.03
N PHE A 78 1.05 8.46 3.81
CA PHE A 78 1.87 8.23 2.62
C PHE A 78 3.21 8.98 2.68
N LYS A 79 3.19 10.26 3.07
CA LYS A 79 4.42 11.06 3.17
C LYS A 79 5.33 10.55 4.28
N ARG A 80 4.80 10.33 5.47
CA ARG A 80 5.58 9.99 6.66
C ARG A 80 6.11 8.56 6.61
N ASP A 81 5.25 7.61 6.28
CA ASP A 81 5.53 6.19 6.46
C ASP A 81 6.06 5.54 5.17
N ILE A 82 5.76 6.09 4.00
CA ILE A 82 6.27 5.60 2.72
C ILE A 82 7.37 6.52 2.18
N LEU A 83 7.04 7.77 1.83
CA LEU A 83 7.95 8.65 1.07
C LEU A 83 9.22 9.02 1.84
N CYS A 84 9.08 9.42 3.12
CA CYS A 84 10.23 9.80 3.93
C CYS A 84 11.16 8.63 4.28
N ARG A 85 10.67 7.38 4.22
CA ARG A 85 11.42 6.19 4.65
C ARG A 85 12.03 5.42 3.48
N PHE A 86 11.30 5.31 2.37
CA PHE A 86 11.69 4.49 1.22
C PHE A 86 11.97 5.31 -0.04
N GLY A 87 11.71 6.62 -0.01
CA GLY A 87 11.85 7.51 -1.16
C GLY A 87 10.57 7.61 -2.00
N ILE A 88 10.70 8.23 -3.17
CA ILE A 88 9.55 8.46 -4.06
C ILE A 88 9.25 7.17 -4.83
N PRO A 89 8.05 6.57 -4.67
CA PRO A 89 7.68 5.39 -5.44
C PRO A 89 7.42 5.76 -6.91
N LEU A 90 7.65 4.79 -7.80
CA LEU A 90 7.29 4.90 -9.22
C LEU A 90 5.78 4.86 -9.42
N ALA A 91 5.06 4.10 -8.59
CA ALA A 91 3.61 3.99 -8.63
C ALA A 91 3.02 3.80 -7.23
N ALA A 92 1.91 4.47 -6.96
CA ALA A 92 1.04 4.19 -5.83
C ALA A 92 -0.36 3.87 -6.37
N VAL A 93 -0.86 2.68 -6.06
CA VAL A 93 -2.16 2.19 -6.50
C VAL A 93 -3.07 2.14 -5.28
N THR A 94 -4.18 2.86 -5.33
CA THR A 94 -5.22 2.84 -4.31
C THR A 94 -6.46 2.17 -4.89
N ASP A 95 -7.39 1.74 -4.03
CA ASP A 95 -8.74 1.53 -4.52
C ASP A 95 -9.36 2.89 -4.94
N ASN A 96 -10.38 2.89 -5.79
CA ASN A 96 -11.06 4.13 -6.23
C ASN A 96 -11.97 4.71 -5.13
N GLY A 97 -11.64 4.49 -3.86
CA GLY A 97 -12.33 5.12 -2.75
C GLY A 97 -12.27 6.64 -2.88
N THR A 98 -13.36 7.31 -2.52
CA THR A 98 -13.47 8.78 -2.65
C THR A 98 -12.38 9.53 -1.89
N GLN A 99 -11.82 8.92 -0.83
CA GLN A 99 -10.68 9.45 -0.08
C GLN A 99 -9.37 9.56 -0.87
N PHE A 100 -9.24 8.85 -1.99
CA PHE A 100 -8.06 8.83 -2.85
C PHE A 100 -8.23 9.65 -4.14
N MET A 101 -9.44 10.18 -4.39
CA MET A 101 -9.77 10.95 -5.60
C MET A 101 -9.76 12.48 -5.39
N ASP A 102 -9.34 12.98 -4.22
CA ASP A 102 -9.24 14.42 -3.97
C ASP A 102 -8.09 15.02 -4.80
N ASN A 103 -8.28 16.21 -5.36
CA ASN A 103 -7.39 16.92 -6.29
C ASN A 103 -6.03 17.33 -5.68
N LYS A 104 -5.76 16.89 -4.45
CA LYS A 104 -4.58 17.16 -3.63
C LYS A 104 -3.60 15.98 -3.58
N PHE A 105 -3.97 14.84 -4.16
CA PHE A 105 -3.11 13.68 -4.33
C PHE A 105 -2.15 13.83 -5.51
#